data_AF-A0A2E9IVV0-F1
#
_entry.id   AF-A0A2E9IVV0-F1
#
_cell.length_a   1.000
_cell.length_b   1.000
_cell.length_c   1.000
_cell.angle_alpha   90.00
_cell.angle_beta   90.00
_cell.angle_gamma   90.00
#
_symmetry.space_group_name_H-M   'P 1'
#
loop_
_entity.id
_entity.type
_entity.pdbx_description
1 polymer ?
#
loop_
_entity_poly.entity_id
_entity_poly.type
_entity_poly.pdbx_seq_one_letter_code
_entity_poly.pdbx_strand_id
1 'polypeptide(L)'
;MIKIPSLLRQYLPTSKVLTLSLLTLCGSQWSQAADYYFLPDSVGSNNGTSFDNAYGWSDFGIAGMAHFLNQTMGPGDRMLIGSGTFDGQKLTITTSGTAANPKEIIGVDTGAGLPLLTKGSWSPTSPSSGNYSLIQFDSAGIDYWKISGLELQGAQYAIYSPNASAPSTNIHLSDIQISRVRHGIYVSNLDDSSIENVRITHYTKHAFRLEKGCNNLEFIDCLADLSNGDTSWWDDSEAIPFGFNILGSSGAPNTNIT
;
A
#
# COMPACT_ATOMS: atom_id res chain seq x y z
N MET A 1 4.38 78.65 -29.42
CA MET A 1 5.52 78.71 -28.48
C MET A 1 5.25 79.84 -27.48
N ILE A 2 4.62 79.54 -26.34
CA ILE A 2 4.46 80.45 -25.19
C ILE A 2 4.52 79.56 -23.93
N LYS A 3 5.56 79.75 -23.11
CA LYS A 3 5.71 79.20 -21.76
C LYS A 3 5.13 80.22 -20.78
N ILE A 4 4.32 79.78 -19.81
CA ILE A 4 3.94 80.56 -18.63
C ILE A 4 4.15 79.67 -17.39
N PRO A 5 4.65 80.23 -16.27
CA PRO A 5 5.52 79.53 -15.34
C PRO A 5 4.85 79.08 -14.03
N SER A 6 5.69 78.38 -13.28
CA SER A 6 5.58 77.84 -11.93
C SER A 6 4.99 78.75 -10.85
N LEU A 7 4.33 78.07 -9.91
CA LEU A 7 4.39 78.20 -8.44
C LEU A 7 3.02 78.46 -7.82
N LEU A 8 2.55 77.48 -7.04
CA LEU A 8 2.07 77.75 -5.69
C LEU A 8 2.11 76.48 -4.84
N ARG A 9 2.80 76.61 -3.70
CA ARG A 9 2.81 75.72 -2.53
C ARG A 9 1.38 75.32 -2.15
N GLN A 10 1.23 74.17 -1.45
CA GLN A 10 0.64 74.15 -0.10
C GLN A 10 0.64 72.75 0.57
N TYR A 11 1.06 72.77 1.84
CA TYR A 11 0.69 71.92 2.99
C TYR A 11 0.91 70.38 3.04
N LEU A 12 1.87 70.00 3.91
CA LEU A 12 2.00 68.74 4.70
C LEU A 12 0.68 68.38 5.44
N PRO A 13 0.35 67.11 5.80
CA PRO A 13 1.06 66.47 6.93
C PRO A 13 1.06 64.90 7.05
N THR A 14 2.00 64.41 7.86
CA THR A 14 1.91 63.32 8.86
C THR A 14 1.33 61.94 8.51
N SER A 15 2.22 60.95 8.65
CA SER A 15 2.03 59.74 9.47
C SER A 15 0.90 58.78 9.11
N LYS A 16 1.24 57.71 8.36
CA LYS A 16 0.63 56.39 8.54
C LYS A 16 1.72 55.32 8.43
N VAL A 17 2.29 54.96 9.58
CA VAL A 17 2.96 53.68 9.77
C VAL A 17 1.91 52.61 9.52
N LEU A 18 1.97 51.94 8.37
CA LEU A 18 1.12 50.81 8.05
C LEU A 18 1.77 49.58 8.71
N THR A 19 1.44 49.33 9.98
CA THR A 19 1.81 48.10 10.67
C THR A 19 0.97 46.97 10.07
N LEU A 20 1.52 46.29 9.06
CA LEU A 20 0.92 45.10 8.47
C LEU A 20 1.11 43.94 9.46
N SER A 21 0.16 43.76 10.38
CA SER A 21 0.08 42.60 11.25
C SER A 21 -0.28 41.37 10.42
N LEU A 22 0.74 40.71 9.85
CA LEU A 22 0.62 39.38 9.28
C LEU A 22 0.42 38.40 10.43
N LEU A 23 -0.84 38.24 10.85
CA LEU A 23 -1.24 37.17 11.77
C LEU A 23 -1.14 35.86 10.98
N THR A 24 0.07 35.29 10.94
CA THR A 24 0.29 33.95 10.44
C THR A 24 -0.38 33.01 11.42
N LEU A 25 -1.67 32.72 11.19
CA LEU A 25 -2.35 31.57 11.75
C LEU A 25 -1.66 30.35 11.17
N CYS A 26 -0.51 29.98 11.73
CA CYS A 26 -0.03 28.61 11.73
C CYS A 26 -1.00 27.83 12.63
N GLY A 27 -2.25 27.72 12.20
CA GLY A 27 -3.11 26.65 12.65
C GLY A 27 -2.40 25.40 12.19
N SER A 28 -1.65 24.78 13.08
CA SER A 28 -1.28 23.38 12.96
C SER A 28 -2.59 22.66 12.73
N GLN A 29 -2.91 22.38 11.47
CA GLN A 29 -3.90 21.37 11.14
C GLN A 29 -3.27 20.10 11.69
N TRP A 30 -3.68 19.76 12.91
CA TRP A 30 -3.59 18.41 13.40
C TRP A 30 -4.35 17.61 12.37
N SER A 31 -3.63 17.07 11.39
CA SER A 31 -4.19 16.15 10.42
C SER A 31 -4.70 14.99 11.24
N GLN A 32 -5.99 15.00 11.53
CA GLN A 32 -6.61 13.88 12.19
C GLN A 32 -6.56 12.74 11.19
N ALA A 33 -5.98 11.62 11.60
CA ALA A 33 -6.04 10.38 10.88
C ALA A 33 -7.49 10.11 10.45
N ALA A 34 -7.72 10.00 9.15
CA ALA A 34 -9.02 9.71 8.59
C ALA A 34 -9.19 8.20 8.37
N ASP A 35 -10.41 7.72 8.60
CA ASP A 35 -10.82 6.37 8.26
C ASP A 35 -11.65 6.39 6.97
N TYR A 36 -11.29 5.54 6.03
CA TYR A 36 -11.99 5.38 4.77
C TYR A 36 -12.50 3.96 4.62
N TYR A 37 -13.82 3.82 4.55
CA TYR A 37 -14.50 2.53 4.55
C TYR A 37 -14.85 2.10 3.13
N PHE A 38 -14.53 0.86 2.77
CA PHE A 38 -14.77 0.27 1.45
C PHE A 38 -15.57 -1.04 1.57
N LEU A 39 -16.48 -1.24 0.62
CA LEU A 39 -17.20 -2.49 0.37
C LEU A 39 -17.10 -2.84 -1.13
N PRO A 40 -17.41 -4.08 -1.54
CA PRO A 40 -17.37 -4.44 -2.97
C PRO A 40 -18.21 -3.49 -3.83
N ASP A 41 -19.42 -3.21 -3.35
CA ASP A 41 -20.36 -2.25 -3.92
C ASP A 41 -20.51 -1.04 -2.99
N SER A 42 -20.82 0.13 -3.56
CA SER A 42 -21.08 1.34 -2.76
C SER A 42 -22.40 1.24 -2.01
N VAL A 43 -22.46 1.86 -0.83
CA VAL A 43 -23.67 1.91 0.00
C VAL A 43 -23.91 3.31 0.57
N GLY A 44 -25.15 3.58 0.94
CA GLY A 44 -25.55 4.85 1.57
C GLY A 44 -25.18 6.06 0.73
N SER A 45 -24.47 7.02 1.35
CA SER A 45 -24.03 8.24 0.68
C SER A 45 -22.72 8.10 -0.12
N ASN A 46 -22.10 6.92 -0.14
CA ASN A 46 -20.86 6.64 -0.87
C ASN A 46 -19.73 7.66 -0.60
N ASN A 47 -19.52 7.99 0.68
CA ASN A 47 -18.53 8.99 1.11
C ASN A 47 -17.40 8.39 1.97
N GLY A 48 -17.42 7.08 2.17
CA GLY A 48 -16.39 6.33 2.89
C GLY A 48 -16.23 6.69 4.36
N THR A 49 -17.22 7.31 5.01
CA THR A 49 -17.11 7.72 6.43
C THR A 49 -17.46 6.61 7.43
N SER A 50 -18.08 5.53 6.96
CA SER A 50 -18.52 4.37 7.75
C SER A 50 -18.86 3.22 6.80
N PHE A 51 -19.01 1.99 7.31
CA PHE A 51 -19.49 0.88 6.48
C PHE A 51 -20.91 1.12 5.93
N ASP A 52 -21.77 1.87 6.63
CA ASP A 52 -23.11 2.26 6.13
C ASP A 52 -23.07 3.29 5.00
N ASN A 53 -21.92 3.94 4.78
CA ASN A 53 -21.70 4.94 3.74
C ASN A 53 -20.44 4.64 2.92
N ALA A 54 -20.06 3.36 2.82
CA ALA A 54 -18.78 2.94 2.28
C ALA A 54 -18.63 3.30 0.81
N TYR A 55 -17.37 3.55 0.43
CA TYR A 55 -16.96 3.60 -0.96
C TYR A 55 -17.17 2.25 -1.64
N GLY A 56 -17.66 2.28 -2.88
CA GLY A 56 -17.70 1.10 -3.74
C GLY A 56 -16.33 0.85 -4.35
N TRP A 57 -15.75 -0.33 -4.15
CA TRP A 57 -14.43 -0.66 -4.68
C TRP A 57 -14.37 -0.63 -6.21
N SER A 58 -15.43 -1.08 -6.86
CA SER A 58 -15.59 -1.06 -8.32
C SER A 58 -15.63 0.36 -8.91
N ASP A 59 -16.04 1.36 -8.12
CA ASP A 59 -16.20 2.75 -8.58
C ASP A 59 -14.86 3.44 -8.92
N PHE A 60 -13.75 2.98 -8.33
CA PHE A 60 -12.43 3.63 -8.49
C PHE A 60 -11.66 3.15 -9.72
N GLY A 61 -11.86 1.90 -10.15
CA GLY A 61 -10.95 1.21 -11.07
C GLY A 61 -9.48 1.23 -10.60
N ILE A 62 -8.55 0.84 -11.48
CA ILE A 62 -7.11 0.77 -11.12
C ILE A 62 -6.52 2.16 -10.87
N ALA A 63 -6.80 3.13 -11.75
CA ALA A 63 -6.21 4.46 -11.66
C ALA A 63 -6.77 5.27 -10.49
N GLY A 64 -8.08 5.16 -10.22
CA GLY A 64 -8.70 5.83 -9.06
C GLY A 64 -8.20 5.25 -7.75
N MET A 65 -8.02 3.92 -7.66
CA MET A 65 -7.50 3.30 -6.44
C MET A 65 -6.05 3.71 -6.17
N ALA A 66 -5.22 3.76 -7.21
CA ALA A 66 -3.86 4.28 -7.09
C ALA A 66 -3.83 5.76 -6.70
N HIS A 67 -4.74 6.59 -7.26
CA HIS A 67 -4.87 7.98 -6.84
C HIS A 67 -5.27 8.09 -5.37
N PHE A 68 -6.24 7.29 -4.92
CA PHE A 68 -6.74 7.31 -3.56
C PHE A 68 -5.63 7.02 -2.52
N LEU A 69 -4.90 5.91 -2.69
CA LEU A 69 -3.83 5.50 -1.77
C LEU A 69 -2.69 6.53 -1.67
N ASN A 70 -2.41 7.22 -2.78
CA ASN A 70 -1.19 8.02 -2.94
C ASN A 70 -1.42 9.54 -2.90
N GLN A 71 -2.64 10.01 -3.12
CA GLN A 71 -2.96 11.44 -3.18
C GLN A 71 -4.09 11.83 -2.23
N THR A 72 -4.98 10.90 -1.87
CA THR A 72 -6.06 11.15 -0.91
C THR A 72 -5.63 10.78 0.51
N MET A 73 -5.08 9.59 0.71
CA MET A 73 -4.59 9.18 2.03
C MET A 73 -3.30 9.95 2.39
N GLY A 74 -3.29 10.55 3.57
CA GLY A 74 -2.12 11.14 4.23
C GLY A 74 -1.51 10.22 5.29
N PRO A 75 -0.36 10.59 5.89
CA PRO A 75 0.20 9.86 7.04
C PRO A 75 -0.81 9.76 8.19
N GLY A 76 -1.01 8.55 8.73
CA GLY A 76 -1.97 8.25 9.79
C GLY A 76 -3.32 7.74 9.29
N ASP A 77 -3.65 7.97 8.01
CA ASP A 77 -4.93 7.54 7.45
C ASP A 77 -5.03 6.02 7.30
N ARG A 78 -6.26 5.52 7.40
CA ARG A 78 -6.57 4.10 7.35
C ARG A 78 -7.62 3.80 6.28
N MET A 79 -7.37 2.79 5.48
CA MET A 79 -8.33 2.20 4.55
C MET A 79 -8.89 0.92 5.16
N LEU A 80 -10.18 0.92 5.55
CA LEU A 80 -10.88 -0.22 6.12
C LEU A 80 -11.72 -0.90 5.05
N ILE A 81 -11.42 -2.17 4.76
CA ILE A 81 -12.05 -2.96 3.70
C ILE A 81 -12.94 -4.00 4.37
N GLY A 82 -14.26 -3.89 4.22
CA GLY A 82 -15.22 -4.82 4.82
C GLY A 82 -15.29 -6.16 4.08
N SER A 83 -16.06 -7.12 4.59
CA SER A 83 -16.20 -8.44 3.97
C SER A 83 -16.66 -8.39 2.51
N GLY A 84 -16.22 -9.36 1.72
CA GLY A 84 -16.65 -9.56 0.33
C GLY A 84 -15.49 -9.87 -0.62
N THR A 85 -15.82 -9.99 -1.91
CA THR A 85 -14.82 -10.21 -2.97
C THR A 85 -14.60 -8.95 -3.77
N PHE A 86 -13.34 -8.57 -3.92
CA PHE A 86 -12.86 -7.35 -4.54
C PHE A 86 -12.01 -7.73 -5.75
N ASP A 87 -12.61 -7.73 -6.93
CA ASP A 87 -11.97 -8.16 -8.18
C ASP A 87 -11.56 -7.00 -9.08
N GLY A 88 -10.37 -7.09 -9.68
CA GLY A 88 -9.94 -6.26 -10.81
C GLY A 88 -8.92 -5.15 -10.49
N GLN A 89 -8.85 -4.68 -9.25
CA GLN A 89 -7.98 -3.57 -8.85
C GLN A 89 -6.63 -4.09 -8.33
N LYS A 90 -5.56 -3.33 -8.61
CA LYS A 90 -4.26 -3.49 -7.98
C LYS A 90 -4.07 -2.32 -7.01
N LEU A 91 -3.59 -2.62 -5.80
CA LEU A 91 -3.18 -1.61 -4.83
C LEU A 91 -1.74 -1.21 -5.13
N THR A 92 -1.57 -0.10 -5.86
CA THR A 92 -0.26 0.47 -6.18
C THR A 92 0.15 1.48 -5.10
N ILE A 93 1.16 1.06 -4.36
CA ILE A 93 2.05 1.68 -3.38
C ILE A 93 3.05 2.73 -3.87
N THR A 94 2.91 4.05 -3.75
CA THR A 94 3.99 4.98 -4.17
C THR A 94 4.31 6.10 -3.18
N THR A 95 3.65 6.14 -2.03
CA THR A 95 3.88 7.17 -1.00
C THR A 95 4.02 6.54 0.37
N SER A 96 4.70 7.23 1.28
CA SER A 96 4.98 6.75 2.62
C SER A 96 4.00 7.32 3.66
N GLY A 97 3.89 6.63 4.79
CA GLY A 97 3.45 7.25 6.04
C GLY A 97 4.61 8.00 6.72
N THR A 98 4.55 8.11 8.03
CA THR A 98 5.66 8.59 8.87
C THR A 98 5.81 7.68 10.09
N ALA A 99 6.96 7.72 10.76
CA ALA A 99 7.18 6.93 11.98
C ALA A 99 6.11 7.16 13.06
N ALA A 100 5.63 8.39 13.21
CA ALA A 100 4.57 8.72 14.16
C ALA A 100 3.16 8.36 13.65
N ASN A 101 2.97 8.40 12.32
CA ASN A 101 1.67 8.24 11.68
C ASN A 101 1.84 7.36 10.42
N PRO A 102 1.93 6.02 10.57
CA PRO A 102 1.95 5.11 9.43
C PRO A 102 0.61 5.15 8.69
N LYS A 103 0.62 4.78 7.40
CA LYS A 103 -0.62 4.55 6.65
C LYS A 103 -1.04 3.09 6.84
N GLU A 104 -2.34 2.82 6.86
CA GLU A 104 -2.85 1.46 7.12
C GLU A 104 -3.87 1.01 6.07
N ILE A 105 -3.79 -0.27 5.67
CA ILE A 105 -4.83 -0.99 4.93
C ILE A 105 -5.27 -2.15 5.80
N ILE A 106 -6.53 -2.19 6.18
CA ILE A 106 -7.06 -3.12 7.19
C ILE A 106 -8.29 -3.80 6.62
N GLY A 107 -8.24 -5.12 6.48
CA GLY A 107 -9.44 -5.90 6.25
C GLY A 107 -10.22 -6.14 7.53
N VAL A 108 -11.54 -6.02 7.43
CA VAL A 108 -12.47 -6.12 8.55
C VAL A 108 -13.54 -7.14 8.18
N ASP A 109 -13.68 -8.17 9.00
CA ASP A 109 -14.81 -9.09 8.91
C ASP A 109 -16.08 -8.37 9.39
N THR A 110 -16.93 -7.97 8.45
CA THR A 110 -18.24 -7.34 8.69
C THR A 110 -19.37 -8.37 8.78
N GLY A 111 -19.04 -9.66 8.90
CA GLY A 111 -19.97 -10.77 9.11
C GLY A 111 -19.95 -11.85 8.02
N ALA A 112 -19.11 -11.71 6.99
CA ALA A 112 -18.99 -12.67 5.90
C ALA A 112 -17.55 -13.17 5.67
N GLY A 113 -16.66 -13.01 6.65
CA GLY A 113 -15.25 -13.35 6.57
C GLY A 113 -14.37 -12.17 6.19
N LEU A 114 -13.05 -12.39 6.09
CA LEU A 114 -12.11 -11.35 5.68
C LEU A 114 -12.35 -10.93 4.20
N PRO A 115 -12.01 -9.69 3.83
CA PRO A 115 -12.06 -9.27 2.43
C PRO A 115 -11.10 -10.06 1.56
N LEU A 116 -11.60 -10.58 0.43
CA LEU A 116 -10.82 -11.26 -0.59
C LEU A 116 -10.48 -10.30 -1.73
N LEU A 117 -9.21 -9.90 -1.83
CA LEU A 117 -8.67 -9.24 -3.01
C LEU A 117 -8.27 -10.30 -4.04
N THR A 118 -8.87 -10.24 -5.23
CA THR A 118 -8.60 -11.21 -6.29
C THR A 118 -8.50 -10.58 -7.67
N LYS A 119 -7.97 -11.38 -8.60
CA LYS A 119 -7.68 -10.97 -9.97
C LYS A 119 -7.82 -12.15 -10.92
N GLY A 120 -9.05 -12.45 -11.35
CA GLY A 120 -9.45 -13.74 -11.94
C GLY A 120 -8.79 -14.27 -13.23
N SER A 121 -7.69 -13.69 -13.75
CA SER A 121 -7.04 -14.15 -15.00
C SER A 121 -5.77 -14.99 -14.81
N TRP A 122 -5.25 -15.14 -13.59
CA TRP A 122 -4.11 -16.01 -13.32
C TRP A 122 -4.53 -17.48 -13.18
N SER A 123 -3.70 -18.40 -13.69
CA SER A 123 -3.95 -19.85 -13.61
C SER A 123 -2.66 -20.61 -13.25
N PRO A 124 -2.73 -21.65 -12.41
CA PRO A 124 -1.57 -22.48 -12.09
C PRO A 124 -0.99 -23.22 -13.32
N THR A 125 -1.83 -23.55 -14.31
CA THR A 125 -1.41 -24.17 -15.58
C THR A 125 -0.70 -23.20 -16.55
N SER A 126 -0.70 -21.90 -16.25
CA SER A 126 -0.01 -20.86 -17.02
C SER A 126 0.54 -19.79 -16.08
N PRO A 127 1.43 -20.17 -15.14
CA PRO A 127 1.68 -19.41 -13.92
C PRO A 127 2.43 -18.09 -14.18
N SER A 128 3.12 -17.97 -15.32
CA SER A 128 3.82 -16.76 -15.78
C SER A 128 2.93 -15.77 -16.54
N SER A 129 1.65 -16.08 -16.73
CA SER A 129 0.68 -15.25 -17.46
C SER A 129 -0.41 -14.72 -16.53
N GLY A 130 -1.26 -13.84 -17.05
CA GLY A 130 -2.37 -13.24 -16.30
C GLY A 130 -1.93 -12.09 -15.39
N ASN A 131 -2.77 -11.78 -14.40
CA ASN A 131 -2.61 -10.62 -13.55
C ASN A 131 -1.30 -10.64 -12.74
N TYR A 132 -0.56 -9.54 -12.82
CA TYR A 132 0.80 -9.47 -12.28
C TYR A 132 0.82 -9.43 -10.75
N SER A 133 0.20 -8.43 -10.12
CA SER A 133 0.16 -8.32 -8.66
C SER A 133 -1.16 -7.79 -8.10
N LEU A 134 -1.43 -8.11 -6.83
CA LEU A 134 -2.55 -7.58 -6.04
C LEU A 134 -2.13 -6.34 -5.27
N ILE A 135 -1.03 -6.42 -4.51
CA ILE A 135 -0.41 -5.30 -3.80
C ILE A 135 0.99 -5.09 -4.35
N GLN A 136 1.32 -3.86 -4.73
CA GLN A 136 2.63 -3.52 -5.28
C GLN A 136 3.19 -2.25 -4.66
N PHE A 137 4.40 -2.33 -4.09
CA PHE A 137 5.21 -1.17 -3.72
C PHE A 137 6.01 -0.74 -4.96
N ASP A 138 5.57 0.34 -5.63
CA ASP A 138 5.98 0.74 -6.98
C ASP A 138 6.84 2.02 -7.01
N SER A 139 7.56 2.28 -5.93
CA SER A 139 8.54 3.37 -5.80
C SER A 139 9.66 2.94 -4.86
N ALA A 140 10.82 3.59 -4.97
CA ALA A 140 11.90 3.42 -4.01
C ALA A 140 11.62 4.17 -2.71
N GLY A 141 12.12 3.67 -1.58
CA GLY A 141 12.00 4.31 -0.27
C GLY A 141 10.55 4.47 0.21
N ILE A 142 9.70 3.45 0.01
CA ILE A 142 8.36 3.47 0.57
C ILE A 142 8.46 3.02 2.02
N ASP A 143 7.95 3.84 2.94
CA ASP A 143 8.12 3.59 4.37
C ASP A 143 6.82 3.69 5.15
N TYR A 144 6.79 3.06 6.32
CA TYR A 144 5.74 3.24 7.34
C TYR A 144 4.34 2.88 6.85
N TRP A 145 4.18 1.64 6.40
CA TRP A 145 2.88 1.06 6.06
C TRP A 145 2.56 -0.15 6.95
N LYS A 146 1.28 -0.29 7.28
CA LYS A 146 0.74 -1.52 7.85
C LYS A 146 -0.36 -2.06 6.95
N ILE A 147 -0.31 -3.35 6.66
CA ILE A 147 -1.31 -4.03 5.85
C ILE A 147 -1.73 -5.29 6.59
N SER A 148 -3.02 -5.42 6.89
CA SER A 148 -3.49 -6.55 7.68
C SER A 148 -4.90 -7.03 7.37
N GLY A 149 -5.21 -8.28 7.78
CA GLY A 149 -6.56 -8.84 7.76
C GLY A 149 -7.13 -9.08 6.36
N LEU A 150 -6.29 -9.46 5.39
CA LEU A 150 -6.70 -9.65 4.00
C LEU A 150 -6.60 -11.11 3.55
N GLU A 151 -7.49 -11.51 2.64
CA GLU A 151 -7.30 -12.68 1.79
C GLU A 151 -6.85 -12.23 0.38
N LEU A 152 -5.82 -12.86 -0.16
CA LEU A 152 -5.23 -12.53 -1.45
C LEU A 152 -5.19 -13.76 -2.37
N GLN A 153 -5.75 -13.66 -3.58
CA GLN A 153 -5.82 -14.81 -4.49
C GLN A 153 -5.68 -14.44 -5.98
N GLY A 154 -5.07 -15.34 -6.75
CA GLY A 154 -5.22 -15.35 -8.21
C GLY A 154 -4.33 -14.32 -8.91
N ALA A 155 -3.06 -14.24 -8.53
CA ALA A 155 -2.10 -13.37 -9.20
C ALA A 155 -0.72 -14.05 -9.33
N GLN A 156 0.13 -13.51 -10.19
CA GLN A 156 1.53 -13.94 -10.22
C GLN A 156 2.25 -13.61 -8.91
N TYR A 157 1.97 -12.46 -8.29
CA TYR A 157 2.52 -12.03 -7.02
C TYR A 157 1.39 -11.50 -6.13
N ALA A 158 1.17 -12.04 -4.94
CA ALA A 158 0.20 -11.42 -4.03
C ALA A 158 0.71 -10.07 -3.51
N ILE A 159 1.92 -10.04 -2.97
CA ILE A 159 2.60 -8.83 -2.52
C ILE A 159 3.95 -8.73 -3.24
N TYR A 160 4.16 -7.59 -3.91
CA TYR A 160 5.30 -7.39 -4.79
C TYR A 160 6.01 -6.06 -4.50
N SER A 161 7.31 -6.13 -4.20
CA SER A 161 8.18 -4.95 -4.13
C SER A 161 9.39 -5.16 -5.04
N PRO A 162 9.30 -4.80 -6.32
CA PRO A 162 10.41 -4.96 -7.25
C PRO A 162 11.50 -3.93 -6.98
N ASN A 163 12.72 -4.40 -6.75
CA ASN A 163 13.98 -3.69 -7.05
C ASN A 163 13.94 -2.17 -6.90
N ALA A 164 13.67 -1.70 -5.70
CA ALA A 164 13.78 -0.29 -5.37
C ALA A 164 15.26 0.15 -5.38
N SER A 165 15.59 1.31 -5.98
CA SER A 165 16.96 1.85 -5.92
C SER A 165 17.40 2.25 -4.52
N ALA A 166 16.46 2.37 -3.58
CA ALA A 166 16.66 2.64 -2.16
C ALA A 166 15.72 1.74 -1.35
N PRO A 167 16.16 1.22 -0.19
CA PRO A 167 15.36 0.30 0.60
C PRO A 167 14.07 0.96 1.11
N SER A 168 12.99 0.17 1.11
CA SER A 168 11.72 0.47 1.78
C SER A 168 11.81 -0.03 3.23
N THR A 169 11.28 0.72 4.20
CA THR A 169 11.47 0.40 5.63
C THR A 169 10.17 0.45 6.43
N ASN A 170 10.12 -0.24 7.58
CA ASN A 170 8.96 -0.17 8.48
C ASN A 170 7.63 -0.56 7.78
N ILE A 171 7.67 -1.64 7.00
CA ILE A 171 6.49 -2.24 6.38
C ILE A 171 6.07 -3.42 7.26
N HIS A 172 4.83 -3.41 7.72
CA HIS A 172 4.27 -4.47 8.56
C HIS A 172 3.14 -5.17 7.83
N LEU A 173 3.28 -6.48 7.65
CA LEU A 173 2.28 -7.34 7.02
C LEU A 173 1.77 -8.31 8.08
N SER A 174 0.48 -8.25 8.47
CA SER A 174 -0.06 -9.14 9.51
C SER A 174 -1.40 -9.78 9.16
N ASP A 175 -1.64 -11.01 9.63
CA ASP A 175 -2.95 -11.67 9.51
C ASP A 175 -3.44 -11.77 8.05
N ILE A 176 -2.52 -12.10 7.13
CA ILE A 176 -2.79 -12.20 5.70
C ILE A 176 -2.84 -13.66 5.28
N GLN A 177 -3.91 -14.03 4.58
CA GLN A 177 -4.04 -15.34 3.93
C GLN A 177 -3.82 -15.18 2.43
N ILE A 178 -2.88 -15.94 1.88
CA ILE A 178 -2.54 -15.90 0.46
C ILE A 178 -2.76 -17.29 -0.12
N SER A 179 -3.47 -17.40 -1.23
CA SER A 179 -3.66 -18.68 -1.90
C SER A 179 -3.70 -18.57 -3.41
N ARG A 180 -3.38 -19.66 -4.12
CA ARG A 180 -3.52 -19.78 -5.58
C ARG A 180 -2.81 -18.63 -6.29
N VAL A 181 -1.50 -18.58 -6.09
CA VAL A 181 -0.60 -17.58 -6.67
C VAL A 181 0.63 -18.25 -7.26
N ARG A 182 1.41 -17.55 -8.08
CA ARG A 182 2.76 -18.05 -8.41
C ARG A 182 3.74 -17.77 -7.28
N HIS A 183 3.72 -16.54 -6.80
CA HIS A 183 4.50 -16.06 -5.67
C HIS A 183 3.59 -15.45 -4.61
N GLY A 184 3.84 -15.76 -3.35
CA GLY A 184 3.18 -15.10 -2.24
C GLY A 184 3.70 -13.69 -2.02
N ILE A 185 4.77 -13.57 -1.23
CA ILE A 185 5.51 -12.33 -0.98
C ILE A 185 6.82 -12.39 -1.75
N TYR A 186 7.03 -11.44 -2.65
CA TYR A 186 8.29 -11.26 -3.37
C TYR A 186 8.78 -9.83 -3.16
N VAL A 187 9.93 -9.67 -2.50
CA VAL A 187 10.49 -8.37 -2.18
C VAL A 187 12.00 -8.30 -2.44
N SER A 188 12.47 -7.11 -2.78
CA SER A 188 13.87 -6.69 -2.77
C SER A 188 13.99 -5.41 -1.94
N ASN A 189 15.15 -5.18 -1.32
CA ASN A 189 15.47 -3.93 -0.61
C ASN A 189 14.37 -3.54 0.39
N LEU A 190 14.00 -4.48 1.27
CA LEU A 190 13.05 -4.26 2.35
C LEU A 190 13.79 -4.39 3.68
N ASP A 191 13.80 -3.31 4.47
CA ASP A 191 14.53 -3.26 5.72
C ASP A 191 13.61 -2.98 6.92
N ASP A 192 14.04 -3.35 8.12
CA ASP A 192 13.40 -3.00 9.40
C ASP A 192 11.88 -3.23 9.37
N SER A 193 11.46 -4.42 8.94
CA SER A 193 10.07 -4.73 8.59
C SER A 193 9.66 -6.10 9.15
N SER A 194 8.36 -6.30 9.36
CA SER A 194 7.85 -7.55 9.95
C SER A 194 6.73 -8.18 9.12
N ILE A 195 6.70 -9.50 9.13
CA ILE A 195 5.72 -10.34 8.46
C ILE A 195 5.19 -11.32 9.51
N GLU A 196 3.95 -11.13 9.96
CA GLU A 196 3.40 -11.79 11.14
C GLU A 196 2.10 -12.53 10.82
N ASN A 197 1.94 -13.77 11.29
CA ASN A 197 0.73 -14.58 11.08
C ASN A 197 0.28 -14.61 9.60
N VAL A 198 1.24 -14.71 8.68
CA VAL A 198 0.96 -14.79 7.25
C VAL A 198 0.96 -16.26 6.81
N ARG A 199 -0.13 -16.68 6.17
CA ARG A 199 -0.30 -18.05 5.67
C ARG A 199 -0.37 -18.04 4.15
N ILE A 200 0.57 -18.72 3.51
CA ILE A 200 0.65 -18.79 2.06
C ILE A 200 0.48 -20.24 1.62
N THR A 201 -0.60 -20.50 0.90
CA THR A 201 -0.94 -21.83 0.39
C THR A 201 -1.06 -21.86 -1.13
N HIS A 202 -1.06 -23.06 -1.74
CA HIS A 202 -1.36 -23.22 -3.17
C HIS A 202 -0.52 -22.30 -4.06
N TYR A 203 0.78 -22.20 -3.80
CA TYR A 203 1.69 -21.40 -4.62
C TYR A 203 2.43 -22.28 -5.63
N THR A 204 2.67 -21.79 -6.85
CA THR A 204 3.35 -22.60 -7.89
C THR A 204 4.86 -22.38 -7.96
N LYS A 205 5.42 -21.40 -7.23
CA LYS A 205 6.87 -21.16 -7.21
C LYS A 205 7.44 -20.88 -5.82
N HIS A 206 7.16 -19.73 -5.20
CA HIS A 206 7.70 -19.39 -3.88
C HIS A 206 6.65 -18.75 -2.98
N ALA A 207 6.58 -19.15 -1.71
CA ALA A 207 5.73 -18.46 -0.74
C ALA A 207 6.35 -17.12 -0.33
N PHE A 208 7.56 -17.16 0.22
CA PHE A 208 8.32 -15.98 0.65
C PHE A 208 9.63 -15.93 -0.12
N ARG A 209 9.84 -14.86 -0.90
CA ARG A 209 11.08 -14.64 -1.67
C ARG A 209 11.68 -13.29 -1.32
N LEU A 210 12.88 -13.34 -0.73
CA LEU A 210 13.76 -12.20 -0.52
C LEU A 210 14.84 -12.23 -1.61
N GLU A 211 14.71 -11.38 -2.61
CA GLU A 211 15.56 -11.41 -3.80
C GLU A 211 16.99 -10.91 -3.53
N LYS A 212 17.09 -9.78 -2.83
CA LYS A 212 18.34 -9.10 -2.47
C LYS A 212 18.09 -7.89 -1.56
N GLY A 213 19.14 -7.47 -0.86
CA GLY A 213 19.24 -6.23 -0.10
C GLY A 213 18.21 -6.06 1.01
N CYS A 214 17.58 -7.14 1.48
CA CYS A 214 16.66 -7.09 2.61
C CYS A 214 17.42 -7.24 3.92
N ASN A 215 17.20 -6.34 4.87
CA ASN A 215 17.93 -6.33 6.14
C ASN A 215 17.01 -6.17 7.36
N ASN A 216 17.25 -6.91 8.44
CA ASN A 216 16.44 -6.83 9.67
C ASN A 216 14.95 -7.13 9.41
N LEU A 217 14.68 -8.30 8.83
CA LEU A 217 13.31 -8.77 8.61
C LEU A 217 12.95 -9.86 9.61
N GLU A 218 11.77 -9.72 10.21
CA GLU A 218 11.22 -10.69 11.15
C GLU A 218 10.01 -11.42 10.53
N PHE A 219 10.07 -12.75 10.53
CA PHE A 219 8.94 -13.62 10.18
C PHE A 219 8.41 -14.29 11.45
N ILE A 220 7.19 -13.93 11.83
CA ILE A 220 6.57 -14.40 13.09
C ILE A 220 5.32 -15.21 12.72
N ASP A 221 5.22 -16.44 13.23
CA ASP A 221 4.05 -17.33 13.02
C ASP A 221 3.61 -17.49 11.55
N CYS A 222 4.58 -17.48 10.63
CA CYS A 222 4.32 -17.61 9.19
C CYS A 222 4.25 -19.07 8.75
N LEU A 223 3.35 -19.37 7.81
CA LEU A 223 3.18 -20.69 7.21
C LEU A 223 3.36 -20.61 5.70
N ALA A 224 4.14 -21.53 5.14
CA ALA A 224 4.17 -21.82 3.72
C ALA A 224 3.80 -23.30 3.48
N ASP A 225 2.68 -23.53 2.81
CA ASP A 225 2.27 -24.87 2.38
C ASP A 225 1.92 -24.87 0.90
N LEU A 226 2.80 -25.44 0.07
CA LEU A 226 2.65 -25.45 -1.38
C LEU A 226 1.27 -25.95 -1.83
N SER A 227 0.71 -26.94 -1.14
CA SER A 227 -0.44 -27.71 -1.61
C SER A 227 -1.66 -27.59 -0.72
N ASN A 228 -1.48 -27.22 0.55
CA ASN A 228 -2.53 -27.33 1.58
C ASN A 228 -3.17 -28.72 1.63
N GLY A 229 -2.38 -29.77 1.35
CA GLY A 229 -2.85 -31.16 1.25
C GLY A 229 -3.45 -31.55 -0.10
N ASP A 230 -3.60 -30.64 -1.06
CA ASP A 230 -4.04 -30.97 -2.43
C ASP A 230 -2.88 -31.58 -3.23
N THR A 231 -2.87 -32.91 -3.32
CA THR A 231 -1.82 -33.64 -4.04
C THR A 231 -1.80 -33.37 -5.55
N SER A 232 -2.88 -32.83 -6.14
CA SER A 232 -2.87 -32.46 -7.55
C SER A 232 -2.09 -31.17 -7.82
N TRP A 233 -1.91 -30.33 -6.80
CA TRP A 233 -1.21 -29.05 -6.93
C TRP A 233 0.28 -29.19 -7.26
N TRP A 234 0.87 -30.35 -6.98
CA TRP A 234 2.27 -30.64 -7.30
C TRP A 234 2.54 -30.60 -8.81
N ASP A 235 1.57 -31.02 -9.63
CA ASP A 235 1.70 -31.07 -11.10
C ASP A 235 1.81 -29.67 -11.72
N ASP A 236 1.27 -28.65 -11.04
CA ASP A 236 1.29 -27.25 -11.48
C ASP A 236 2.46 -26.44 -10.89
N SER A 237 3.30 -27.04 -10.03
CA SER A 237 4.36 -26.35 -9.29
C SER A 237 5.75 -26.49 -9.96
N GLU A 238 6.58 -25.44 -9.88
CA GLU A 238 7.97 -25.48 -10.35
C GLU A 238 8.87 -26.27 -9.38
N ALA A 239 9.66 -27.23 -9.85
CA ALA A 239 10.50 -28.12 -9.03
C ALA A 239 11.76 -27.47 -8.41
N ILE A 240 11.63 -26.33 -7.73
CA ILE A 240 12.73 -25.54 -7.14
C ILE A 240 12.40 -25.13 -5.68
N PRO A 241 13.32 -24.55 -4.88
CA PRO A 241 13.14 -24.45 -3.44
C PRO A 241 11.85 -23.75 -3.03
N PHE A 242 11.10 -24.42 -2.14
CA PHE A 242 9.75 -24.06 -1.73
C PHE A 242 9.72 -23.44 -0.34
N GLY A 243 8.73 -22.59 -0.12
CA GLY A 243 8.52 -21.91 1.16
C GLY A 243 9.31 -20.61 1.24
N PHE A 244 10.42 -20.61 1.97
CA PHE A 244 11.27 -19.45 2.22
C PHE A 244 12.50 -19.49 1.33
N ASN A 245 12.65 -18.48 0.47
CA ASN A 245 13.76 -18.38 -0.46
C ASN A 245 14.51 -17.05 -0.25
N ILE A 246 15.71 -17.15 0.31
CA ILE A 246 16.60 -16.01 0.59
C ILE A 246 17.76 -16.07 -0.39
N LEU A 247 17.76 -15.17 -1.37
CA LEU A 247 18.77 -15.16 -2.43
C LEU A 247 19.86 -14.13 -2.15
N GLY A 248 21.10 -14.48 -2.53
CA GLY A 248 22.21 -13.54 -2.68
C GLY A 248 22.40 -13.15 -4.14
N SER A 249 21.31 -12.92 -4.87
CA SER A 249 21.37 -12.56 -6.29
C SER A 249 22.13 -11.23 -6.49
N SER A 250 22.51 -10.88 -7.74
CA SER A 250 23.32 -9.72 -8.08
C SER A 250 22.82 -8.40 -7.44
N GLY A 251 23.39 -8.06 -6.28
CA GLY A 251 23.06 -6.88 -5.49
C GLY A 251 23.54 -7.01 -4.04
N ALA A 252 23.03 -6.14 -3.16
CA ALA A 252 23.33 -6.20 -1.74
C ALA A 252 22.85 -7.54 -1.14
N PRO A 253 23.61 -8.16 -0.22
CA PRO A 253 23.18 -9.39 0.43
C PRO A 253 21.96 -9.13 1.31
N ASN A 254 21.17 -10.18 1.56
CA ASN A 254 20.18 -10.15 2.64
C ASN A 254 20.89 -10.42 3.98
N THR A 255 20.52 -9.70 5.05
CA THR A 255 21.15 -9.80 6.37
C THR A 255 20.12 -9.74 7.50
N ASN A 256 20.41 -10.37 8.64
CA ASN A 256 19.55 -10.34 9.84
C ASN A 256 18.08 -10.72 9.54
N ILE A 257 17.88 -11.87 8.90
CA ILE A 257 16.55 -12.44 8.66
C ILE A 257 16.27 -13.47 9.75
N THR A 258 15.20 -13.29 10.52
CA THR A 258 14.84 -14.15 11.66
C THR A 258 13.45 -14.73 11.52
#